data_AF-A0AAQ3L0T3-F1
#
_entry.id   AF-A0AAQ3L0T3-F1
#
_cell.length_a   1.000
_cell.length_b   1.000
_cell.length_c   1.000
_cell.angle_alpha   90.00
_cell.angle_beta   90.00
_cell.angle_gamma   90.00
#
_symmetry.space_group_name_H-M   'P 1'
#
loop_
_entity.id
_entity.type
_entity.pdbx_description
1 polymer ?
#
loop_
_entity_poly.entity_id
_entity_poly.type
_entity_poly.pdbx_seq_one_letter_code
_entity_poly.pdbx_strand_id
1 'polypeptide(L)'
;MSAQPDYVREESSSSSRSSNIQEIEDDLTIGSILAEAHHNNARNLGKRLSHLDSIPHTPRVNGQILNLGNATLDHERLSERLAMYGLAELQVEGDGNCQFRALADQLFHNPEYHKHVRKAVVKQLKDFKKNYESYVPMDYKKYLKIMKRSGEWGDHLTLQAAADRVILK
;
A
#
# COMPACT_ATOMS: atom_id res chain seq x y z
N MET A 1 26.68 -58.29 -4.26
CA MET A 1 27.21 -57.03 -3.68
C MET A 1 26.35 -55.92 -4.23
N SER A 2 25.32 -55.53 -3.48
CA SER A 2 24.33 -54.53 -3.90
C SER A 2 24.36 -53.40 -2.87
N ALA A 3 24.67 -52.19 -3.33
CA ALA A 3 24.73 -51.00 -2.48
C ALA A 3 23.31 -50.47 -2.19
N GLN A 4 23.03 -50.13 -0.93
CA GLN A 4 21.86 -49.35 -0.53
C GLN A 4 22.19 -47.84 -0.59
N PRO A 5 21.25 -46.95 -0.95
CA PRO A 5 21.42 -45.51 -0.76
C PRO A 5 20.95 -45.08 0.63
N ASP A 6 21.74 -44.18 1.24
CA ASP A 6 21.48 -43.54 2.53
C ASP A 6 20.26 -42.61 2.47
N TYR A 7 19.36 -42.74 3.46
CA TYR A 7 18.18 -41.91 3.65
C TYR A 7 18.55 -40.71 4.54
N VAL A 8 18.72 -39.52 3.95
CA VAL A 8 18.89 -38.27 4.70
C VAL A 8 17.53 -37.81 5.20
N ARG A 9 17.38 -37.77 6.53
CA ARG A 9 16.22 -37.23 7.24
C ARG A 9 16.37 -35.71 7.32
N GLU A 10 15.57 -34.95 6.58
CA GLU A 10 15.49 -33.50 6.77
C GLU A 10 14.61 -33.17 7.98
N GLU A 11 15.21 -32.53 8.98
CA GLU A 11 14.51 -31.99 10.14
C GLU A 11 13.83 -30.66 9.78
N SER A 12 12.54 -30.58 10.07
CA SER A 12 11.71 -29.39 9.88
C SER A 12 12.21 -28.23 10.75
N SER A 13 12.64 -27.14 10.11
CA SER A 13 13.04 -25.90 10.79
C SER A 13 11.82 -25.19 11.40
N SER A 14 11.82 -25.06 12.72
CA SER A 14 10.79 -24.39 13.53
C SER A 14 10.88 -22.85 13.54
N SER A 15 11.65 -22.24 12.63
CA SER A 15 12.01 -20.82 12.68
C SER A 15 10.90 -19.86 12.22
N SER A 16 9.90 -20.33 11.47
CA SER A 16 8.87 -19.46 10.89
C SER A 16 7.80 -18.98 11.87
N ARG A 17 7.61 -19.66 13.00
CA ARG A 17 6.51 -19.33 13.94
C ARG A 17 6.89 -18.20 14.90
N SER A 18 8.16 -18.08 15.26
CA SER A 18 8.63 -17.09 16.24
C SER A 18 8.71 -15.67 15.67
N SER A 19 9.03 -15.52 14.38
CA SER A 19 9.08 -14.22 13.70
C SER A 19 7.70 -13.58 13.54
N ASN A 20 6.66 -14.39 13.28
CA ASN A 20 5.32 -13.88 13.03
C ASN A 20 4.64 -13.33 14.29
N ILE A 21 4.90 -13.92 15.46
CA ILE A 21 4.31 -13.47 16.73
C ILE A 21 4.89 -12.10 17.13
N GLN A 22 6.21 -11.93 17.00
CA GLN A 22 6.90 -10.68 17.32
C GLN A 22 6.40 -9.51 16.45
N GLU A 23 6.23 -9.74 15.14
CA GLU A 23 5.75 -8.70 14.22
C GLU A 23 4.29 -8.29 14.46
N ILE A 24 3.44 -9.20 14.96
CA ILE A 24 2.04 -8.91 15.32
C ILE A 24 1.97 -8.11 16.64
N GLU A 25 2.79 -8.46 17.63
CA GLU A 25 2.88 -7.72 18.89
C GLU A 25 3.36 -6.27 18.68
N ASP A 26 4.33 -6.09 17.78
CA ASP A 26 4.84 -4.77 17.39
C ASP A 26 3.76 -3.92 16.71
N ASP A 27 2.95 -4.51 15.82
CA ASP A 27 1.83 -3.83 15.14
C ASP A 27 0.73 -3.39 16.13
N LEU A 28 0.38 -4.26 17.09
CA LEU A 28 -0.60 -3.97 18.14
C LEU A 28 -0.12 -2.82 19.04
N THR A 29 1.18 -2.79 19.31
CA THR A 29 1.82 -1.72 20.08
C THR A 29 1.77 -0.39 19.33
N ILE A 30 2.07 -0.39 18.02
CA ILE A 30 1.95 0.81 17.17
C ILE A 30 0.50 1.30 17.09
N GLY A 31 -0.46 0.39 16.88
CA GLY A 31 -1.89 0.73 16.84
C GLY A 31 -2.37 1.39 18.13
N SER A 32 -1.94 0.88 19.28
CA SER A 32 -2.24 1.45 20.60
C SER A 32 -1.64 2.85 20.80
N ILE A 33 -0.39 3.05 20.38
CA ILE A 33 0.29 4.36 20.45
C ILE A 33 -0.39 5.40 19.55
N LEU A 34 -0.83 5.00 18.35
CA LEU A 34 -1.54 5.87 17.43
C LEU A 34 -2.92 6.26 17.98
N ALA A 35 -3.68 5.29 18.52
CA ALA A 35 -4.97 5.55 19.14
C ALA A 35 -4.86 6.52 20.33
N GLU A 36 -3.84 6.38 21.17
CA GLU A 36 -3.60 7.28 22.29
C GLU A 36 -3.21 8.70 21.86
N ALA A 37 -2.51 8.84 20.72
CA ALA A 37 -2.14 10.14 20.17
C ALA A 37 -3.30 10.90 19.51
N HIS A 38 -4.33 10.19 19.04
CA HIS A 38 -5.58 10.82 18.61
C HIS A 38 -6.33 11.51 19.78
N HIS A 39 -6.13 11.05 21.02
CA HIS A 39 -6.73 11.65 22.22
C HIS A 39 -5.93 12.82 22.81
N ASN A 40 -4.63 12.92 22.52
CA ASN A 40 -3.75 13.96 23.06
C ASN A 40 -3.03 14.71 21.93
N ASN A 41 -3.50 15.92 21.65
CA ASN A 41 -2.95 16.97 20.77
C ASN A 41 -1.62 16.58 20.07
N ALA A 42 -1.70 16.31 18.75
CA ALA A 42 -0.73 15.66 17.85
C ALA A 42 0.72 16.21 17.80
N ARG A 43 1.11 17.15 18.66
CA ARG A 43 2.42 17.81 18.68
C ARG A 43 3.52 17.04 19.43
N ASN A 44 3.20 15.92 20.08
CA ASN A 44 4.15 15.19 20.94
C ASN A 44 4.54 13.78 20.46
N LEU A 45 3.99 13.29 19.34
CA LEU A 45 4.31 11.97 18.80
C LEU A 45 5.81 11.82 18.47
N GLY A 46 6.39 12.81 17.79
CA GLY A 46 7.81 12.76 17.41
C GLY A 46 8.78 12.70 18.58
N LYS A 47 8.43 13.29 19.74
CA LYS A 47 9.23 13.20 20.97
C LYS A 47 9.07 11.86 21.70
N ARG A 48 7.91 11.21 21.56
CA ARG A 48 7.63 9.91 22.20
C ARG A 48 8.30 8.76 21.44
N LEU A 49 8.49 8.91 20.13
CA LEU A 49 9.09 7.90 19.26
C LEU A 49 10.59 8.12 19.02
N SER A 50 11.17 9.23 19.49
CA SER A 50 12.60 9.54 19.29
C SER A 50 13.55 8.58 20.01
N HIS A 51 13.06 7.82 20.98
CA HIS A 51 13.83 6.80 21.71
C HIS A 51 13.73 5.41 21.09
N LEU A 52 12.85 5.21 20.11
CA LEU A 52 12.81 3.96 19.37
C LEU A 52 13.94 4.00 18.35
N ASP A 53 14.89 3.09 18.47
CA ASP A 53 15.88 2.87 17.43
C ASP A 53 15.15 2.57 16.12
N SER A 54 15.63 3.14 15.02
CA SER A 54 15.12 2.81 13.70
C SER A 54 15.13 1.30 13.55
N ILE A 55 13.95 0.70 13.37
CA ILE A 55 13.85 -0.74 13.09
C ILE A 55 14.76 -1.00 11.88
N PRO A 56 15.73 -1.93 11.98
CA PRO A 56 16.57 -2.32 10.86
C PRO A 56 15.69 -2.91 9.75
N HIS A 57 15.12 -2.05 8.90
CA HIS A 57 14.31 -2.48 7.78
C HIS A 57 15.27 -2.76 6.63
N THR A 58 15.30 -4.01 6.17
CA THR A 58 15.90 -4.32 4.88
C THR A 58 14.78 -4.25 3.87
N PRO A 59 14.78 -3.26 2.94
CA PRO A 59 13.79 -3.22 1.88
C PRO A 59 13.83 -4.55 1.13
N ARG A 60 12.71 -5.29 1.15
CA ARG A 60 12.58 -6.47 0.30
C ARG A 60 12.42 -5.97 -1.13
N VAL A 61 13.52 -5.93 -1.88
CA VAL A 61 13.47 -5.71 -3.32
C VAL A 61 12.94 -7.00 -3.93
N ASN A 62 11.81 -6.94 -4.62
CA ASN A 62 11.23 -8.07 -5.35
C ASN A 62 12.14 -8.45 -6.53
N GLY A 63 13.26 -9.13 -6.26
CA GLY A 63 14.22 -9.58 -7.27
C GLY A 63 13.73 -10.78 -8.09
N GLN A 64 12.71 -11.47 -7.59
CA GLN A 64 12.03 -12.60 -8.26
C GLN A 64 10.52 -12.48 -8.00
N ILE A 65 9.71 -12.97 -8.94
CA ILE A 65 8.25 -13.07 -8.74
C ILE A 65 8.02 -14.03 -7.56
N LEU A 66 7.28 -13.57 -6.55
CA LEU A 66 6.98 -14.34 -5.34
C LEU A 66 6.33 -15.69 -5.70
N ASN A 67 6.73 -16.74 -5.00
CA ASN A 67 6.05 -18.04 -5.08
C ASN A 67 4.61 -17.89 -4.55
N LEU A 68 3.65 -18.63 -5.11
CA LEU A 68 2.23 -18.58 -4.77
C LEU A 68 1.98 -18.69 -3.26
N GLY A 69 2.71 -19.56 -2.57
CA GLY A 69 2.60 -19.72 -1.12
C GLY A 69 2.93 -18.44 -0.33
N ASN A 70 3.89 -17.64 -0.80
CA ASN A 70 4.26 -16.39 -0.14
C ASN A 70 3.20 -15.31 -0.36
N ALA A 71 2.62 -15.24 -1.57
CA ALA A 71 1.55 -14.29 -1.88
C ALA A 71 0.29 -14.55 -1.03
N THR A 72 -0.05 -15.81 -0.77
CA THR A 72 -1.15 -16.18 0.12
C THR A 72 -0.88 -15.74 1.55
N LEU A 73 0.32 -15.99 2.09
CA LEU A 73 0.69 -15.58 3.45
C LEU A 73 0.68 -14.05 3.61
N ASP A 74 1.18 -13.31 2.62
CA ASP A 74 1.17 -11.84 2.64
C ASP A 74 -0.28 -11.29 2.62
N HIS A 75 -1.18 -11.93 1.87
CA HIS A 75 -2.60 -11.55 1.82
C HIS A 75 -3.34 -11.88 3.12
N GLU A 76 -3.08 -13.05 3.71
CA GLU A 76 -3.62 -13.43 5.03
C GLU A 76 -3.21 -12.42 6.10
N ARG A 77 -1.92 -12.05 6.13
CA ARG A 77 -1.40 -11.02 7.04
C ARG A 77 -2.08 -9.66 6.84
N LEU A 78 -2.31 -9.25 5.59
CA LEU A 78 -3.05 -8.02 5.31
C LEU A 78 -4.49 -8.10 5.83
N SER A 79 -5.16 -9.23 5.60
CA SER A 79 -6.54 -9.47 6.05
C SER A 79 -6.66 -9.39 7.57
N GLU A 80 -5.75 -10.04 8.31
CA GLU A 80 -5.69 -9.94 9.78
C GLU A 80 -5.52 -8.49 10.25
N ARG A 81 -4.62 -7.74 9.62
CA ARG A 81 -4.39 -6.33 9.92
C ARG A 81 -5.62 -5.47 9.65
N LEU A 82 -6.30 -5.65 8.52
CA LEU A 82 -7.53 -4.92 8.21
C LEU A 82 -8.62 -5.21 9.25
N ALA A 83 -8.79 -6.49 9.61
CA ALA A 83 -9.77 -6.91 10.62
C ALA A 83 -9.53 -6.26 11.99
N MET A 84 -8.26 -6.10 12.42
CA MET A 84 -7.92 -5.41 13.67
C MET A 84 -8.43 -3.96 13.72
N TYR A 85 -8.54 -3.29 12.57
CA TYR A 85 -9.03 -1.91 12.47
C TYR A 85 -10.51 -1.82 12.04
N GLY A 86 -11.23 -2.95 11.97
CA GLY A 86 -12.62 -2.98 11.48
C GLY A 86 -12.74 -2.62 10.00
N LEU A 87 -11.66 -2.80 9.23
CA LEU A 87 -11.61 -2.57 7.79
C LEU A 87 -11.73 -3.90 7.03
N ALA A 88 -12.10 -3.81 5.75
CA ALA A 88 -12.13 -4.93 4.83
C ALA A 88 -11.62 -4.50 3.46
N GLU A 89 -10.99 -5.42 2.74
CA GLU A 89 -10.56 -5.19 1.37
C GLU A 89 -11.75 -5.37 0.41
N LEU A 90 -11.94 -4.40 -0.48
CA LEU A 90 -12.82 -4.56 -1.63
C LEU A 90 -11.99 -4.87 -2.87
N GLN A 91 -12.20 -6.07 -3.42
CA GLN A 91 -11.57 -6.46 -4.68
C GLN A 91 -12.14 -5.61 -5.82
N VAL A 92 -11.25 -4.86 -6.49
CA VAL A 92 -11.55 -4.13 -7.73
C VAL A 92 -10.93 -4.85 -8.93
N GLU A 93 -11.42 -4.55 -10.12
CA GLU A 93 -10.82 -5.10 -11.34
C GLU A 93 -9.32 -4.76 -11.44
N GLY A 94 -8.50 -5.78 -11.70
CA GLY A 94 -7.05 -5.66 -11.90
C GLY A 94 -6.68 -5.12 -13.27
N ASP A 95 -7.32 -4.03 -13.70
CA ASP A 95 -7.05 -3.34 -14.95
C ASP A 95 -6.24 -2.04 -14.71
N GLY A 96 -5.89 -1.32 -15.78
CA GLY A 96 -5.21 -0.03 -15.65
C GLY A 96 -6.09 1.10 -15.09
N ASN A 97 -7.31 0.82 -14.63
CA ASN A 97 -8.17 1.77 -13.91
C ASN A 97 -8.25 1.49 -12.42
N CYS A 98 -7.63 0.41 -11.91
CA CYS A 98 -7.73 -0.05 -10.53
C CYS A 98 -7.58 1.07 -9.49
N GLN A 99 -6.58 1.96 -9.62
CA GLN A 99 -6.38 3.07 -8.70
C GLN A 99 -7.59 4.03 -8.68
N PHE A 100 -8.17 4.34 -9.84
CA PHE A 100 -9.34 5.23 -9.93
C PHE A 100 -10.63 4.51 -9.51
N ARG A 101 -10.71 3.18 -9.66
CA ARG A 101 -11.81 2.35 -9.15
C ARG A 101 -11.79 2.33 -7.62
N ALA A 102 -10.63 2.13 -7.01
CA ALA A 102 -10.44 2.19 -5.58
C ALA A 102 -10.79 3.59 -5.02
N LEU A 103 -10.32 4.67 -5.67
CA LEU A 103 -10.71 6.02 -5.29
C LEU A 103 -12.22 6.27 -5.46
N ALA A 104 -12.84 5.76 -6.53
CA ALA A 104 -14.28 5.91 -6.76
C ALA A 104 -15.11 5.18 -5.70
N ASP A 105 -14.68 3.99 -5.29
CA ASP A 105 -15.29 3.28 -4.17
C ASP A 105 -15.18 4.09 -2.86
N GLN A 106 -13.99 4.58 -2.51
CA GLN A 106 -13.80 5.34 -1.27
C GLN A 106 -14.55 6.68 -1.23
N LEU A 107 -14.84 7.29 -2.39
CA LEU A 107 -15.52 8.58 -2.48
C LEU A 107 -17.03 8.49 -2.73
N PHE A 108 -17.47 7.46 -3.43
CA PHE A 108 -18.85 7.33 -3.92
C PHE A 108 -19.49 5.98 -3.58
N HIS A 109 -18.80 5.10 -2.86
CA HIS A 109 -19.21 3.72 -2.58
C HIS A 109 -19.58 2.95 -3.84
N ASN A 110 -18.95 3.29 -4.97
CA ASN A 110 -19.22 2.67 -6.25
C ASN A 110 -18.01 2.82 -7.22
N PRO A 111 -17.29 1.73 -7.52
CA PRO A 111 -16.09 1.77 -8.37
C PRO A 111 -16.40 2.13 -9.84
N GLU A 112 -17.65 2.07 -10.29
CA GLU A 112 -18.05 2.42 -11.66
C GLU A 112 -17.91 3.92 -11.96
N TYR A 113 -17.78 4.77 -10.92
CA TYR A 113 -17.47 6.18 -11.07
C TYR A 113 -16.00 6.47 -11.39
N HIS A 114 -15.16 5.46 -11.61
CA HIS A 114 -13.71 5.64 -11.88
C HIS A 114 -13.40 6.61 -13.04
N LYS A 115 -14.24 6.66 -14.08
CA LYS A 115 -14.10 7.62 -15.19
C LYS A 115 -14.28 9.07 -14.73
N HIS A 116 -15.24 9.30 -13.83
CA HIS A 116 -15.48 10.61 -13.25
C HIS A 116 -14.31 11.04 -12.37
N VAL A 117 -13.82 10.13 -11.52
CA VAL A 117 -12.64 10.36 -10.67
C VAL A 117 -11.42 10.70 -11.52
N ARG A 118 -11.09 9.87 -12.54
CA ARG A 118 -9.95 10.15 -13.45
C ARG A 118 -10.06 11.53 -14.08
N LYS A 119 -11.25 11.90 -14.57
CA LYS A 119 -11.48 13.23 -15.16
C LYS A 119 -11.23 14.36 -14.16
N ALA A 120 -11.68 14.21 -12.92
CA ALA A 120 -11.47 15.19 -11.86
C ALA A 120 -9.99 15.33 -11.48
N VAL A 121 -9.29 14.20 -11.32
CA VAL A 121 -7.85 14.15 -11.00
C VAL A 121 -7.01 14.78 -12.12
N VAL A 122 -7.25 14.41 -13.38
CA VAL A 122 -6.53 14.98 -14.52
C VAL A 122 -6.81 16.48 -14.67
N LYS A 123 -8.01 16.94 -14.32
CA LYS A 123 -8.33 18.38 -14.27
C LYS A 123 -7.53 19.08 -13.18
N GLN A 124 -7.43 18.51 -11.98
CA GLN A 124 -6.60 19.04 -10.89
C GLN A 124 -5.13 19.18 -11.31
N LEU A 125 -4.56 18.11 -11.88
CA LEU A 125 -3.19 18.10 -12.41
C LEU A 125 -2.98 19.22 -13.44
N LYS A 126 -3.93 19.37 -14.37
CA LYS A 126 -3.87 20.39 -15.41
C LYS A 126 -3.92 21.82 -14.86
N ASP A 127 -4.86 22.10 -13.96
CA ASP A 127 -5.14 23.46 -13.49
C ASP A 127 -4.08 23.94 -12.50
N PHE A 128 -3.51 23.03 -11.70
CA PHE A 128 -2.48 23.33 -10.70
C PHE A 128 -1.10 22.78 -11.10
N LYS A 129 -0.77 22.84 -12.40
CA LYS A 129 0.48 22.33 -13.01
C LYS A 129 1.73 22.59 -12.18
N LYS A 130 1.90 23.81 -11.65
CA LYS A 130 3.08 24.23 -10.89
C LYS A 130 3.35 23.37 -9.65
N ASN A 131 2.33 22.73 -9.10
CA ASN A 131 2.45 21.89 -7.90
C ASN A 131 2.98 20.49 -8.21
N TYR A 132 2.87 20.04 -9.47
CA TYR A 132 3.13 18.65 -9.85
C TYR A 132 4.24 18.50 -10.89
N GLU A 133 4.44 19.51 -11.75
CA GLU A 133 5.30 19.39 -12.94
C GLU A 133 6.75 19.01 -12.61
N SER A 134 7.32 19.50 -11.51
CA SER A 134 8.69 19.17 -11.09
C SER A 134 8.91 17.69 -10.76
N TYR A 135 7.84 16.93 -10.52
CA TYR A 135 7.88 15.51 -10.18
C TYR A 135 7.65 14.59 -11.40
N VAL A 136 7.41 15.18 -12.58
CA VAL A 136 7.17 14.43 -13.81
C VAL A 136 8.46 14.38 -14.64
N PRO A 137 9.08 13.21 -14.88
CA PRO A 137 10.35 13.07 -15.60
C PRO A 137 10.20 13.18 -17.13
N MET A 138 9.12 13.81 -17.61
CA MET A 138 8.84 14.00 -19.03
C MET A 138 8.08 15.30 -19.28
N ASP A 139 7.88 15.66 -20.55
CA ASP A 139 7.03 16.81 -20.90
C ASP A 139 5.64 16.67 -20.25
N TYR A 140 5.26 17.69 -19.49
CA TYR A 140 4.04 17.65 -18.69
C TYR A 140 2.77 17.55 -19.56
N LYS A 141 2.77 18.15 -20.75
CA LYS A 141 1.63 18.04 -21.67
C LYS A 141 1.48 16.60 -22.18
N LYS A 142 2.59 15.91 -22.46
CA LYS A 142 2.61 14.49 -22.80
C LYS A 142 2.10 13.64 -21.63
N TYR A 143 2.55 13.90 -20.41
CA TYR A 143 2.07 13.24 -19.20
C TYR A 143 0.55 13.35 -19.05
N LEU A 144 -0.02 14.56 -19.14
CA LEU A 144 -1.47 14.78 -19.05
C LEU A 144 -2.25 14.05 -20.16
N LYS A 145 -1.70 13.99 -21.38
CA LYS A 145 -2.34 13.24 -22.49
C LYS A 145 -2.38 11.75 -22.21
N ILE A 146 -1.29 11.20 -21.66
CA ILE A 146 -1.19 9.80 -21.25
C ILE A 146 -2.20 9.53 -20.12
N MET A 147 -2.15 10.30 -19.03
CA MET A 147 -2.98 10.08 -17.84
C MET A 147 -4.49 10.22 -18.08
N LYS A 148 -4.88 10.98 -19.11
CA LYS A 148 -6.28 11.11 -19.55
C LYS A 148 -6.84 9.81 -20.15
N ARG A 149 -6.02 8.91 -20.67
CA ARG A 149 -6.46 7.69 -21.36
C ARG A 149 -7.08 6.71 -20.36
N SER A 150 -8.20 6.08 -20.74
CA SER A 150 -8.77 4.98 -19.97
C SER A 150 -7.81 3.79 -19.98
N GLY A 151 -7.66 3.13 -18.83
CA GLY A 151 -6.70 2.03 -18.66
C GLY A 151 -5.23 2.47 -18.51
N GLU A 152 -4.94 3.78 -18.47
CA GLU A 152 -3.61 4.24 -18.07
C GLU A 152 -3.44 4.14 -16.57
N TRP A 153 -2.36 3.50 -16.12
CA TRP A 153 -2.09 3.28 -14.71
C TRP A 153 -1.91 4.63 -14.00
N GLY A 154 -2.57 4.78 -12.85
CA GLY A 154 -2.31 5.92 -11.97
C GLY A 154 -0.94 5.78 -11.29
N ASP A 155 -0.40 6.90 -10.83
CA ASP A 155 0.87 6.98 -10.11
C ASP A 155 0.66 7.67 -8.75
N HIS A 156 1.75 8.11 -8.12
CA HIS A 156 1.69 8.84 -6.86
C HIS A 156 1.13 10.27 -7.04
N LEU A 157 1.29 10.89 -8.21
CA LEU A 157 0.78 12.25 -8.48
C LEU A 157 -0.72 12.24 -8.69
N THR A 158 -1.29 11.19 -9.28
CA THR A 158 -2.75 11.04 -9.37
C THR A 158 -3.38 10.85 -7.98
N LEU A 159 -2.71 10.15 -7.07
CA LEU A 159 -3.14 10.07 -5.66
C LEU A 159 -3.08 11.43 -4.96
N GLN A 160 -1.95 12.14 -5.09
CA GLN A 160 -1.80 13.47 -4.50
C GLN A 160 -2.85 14.44 -5.05
N ALA A 161 -3.05 14.47 -6.37
CA ALA A 161 -4.06 15.31 -7.00
C ALA A 161 -5.49 14.90 -6.62
N ALA A 162 -5.77 13.61 -6.40
CA ALA A 162 -7.06 13.18 -5.87
C ALA A 162 -7.28 13.75 -4.45
N ALA A 163 -6.28 13.61 -3.57
CA ALA A 163 -6.32 14.14 -2.22
C ALA A 163 -6.53 15.67 -2.23
N ASP A 164 -5.73 16.42 -2.98
CA ASP A 164 -5.86 17.88 -3.09
C ASP A 164 -7.24 18.28 -3.61
N ARG A 165 -7.79 17.53 -4.57
CA ARG A 165 -9.10 17.83 -5.16
C ARG A 165 -10.26 17.56 -4.19
N VAL A 166 -10.13 16.55 -3.34
CA VAL A 166 -11.17 16.10 -2.40
C VAL A 166 -11.11 16.86 -1.07
N ILE A 167 -9.91 17.14 -0.56
CA ILE A 167 -9.68 17.86 0.72
C ILE A 167 -10.05 19.35 0.61
N LEU A 168 -10.11 19.91 -0.61
CA LEU A 168 -10.55 21.30 -0.84
C LEU A 168 -12.08 21.46 -0.97
N LYS A 169 -12.88 20.64 -0.28
CA LYS A 169 -14.32 20.85 -0.11
C LYS A 169 -14.65 21.34 1.29
#